data_AF-R0L3P6-F1
#
_entry.id   AF-R0L3P6-F1
#
_cell.length_a   1.000
_cell.length_b   1.000
_cell.length_c   1.000
_cell.angle_alpha   90.00
_cell.angle_beta   90.00
_cell.angle_gamma   90.00
#
_symmetry.space_group_name_H-M   'P 1'
#
loop_
_entity.id
_entity.type
_entity.pdbx_description
1 polymer ?
#
loop_
_entity_poly.entity_id
_entity_poly.type
_entity_poly.pdbx_seq_one_letter_code
_entity_poly.pdbx_strand_id
1 'polypeptide(L)'
;VIRLLLMHKANPNILWSGHSPLSLAIASGNDLAVVELLKHGADPNLTLSGVVKNALCAAVSTTYEQQRTTAQRIALVDKLLEAGADILAPVTLQEGQKKAVGTAVDFAYYKYYQDRRIANTPYHILSASEQEVFQTRQALLEHITAKLRERVILKEKEWDQEELRRSKKLLIFALFSPLPYVILVDSVIHACVSKMKERSHHVEEVRLPFFKYCYQCGRSVGVQLSPCMRCHEVFTCSETCRRKSWNERHRHEC
;
A
#
# COMPACT_ATOMS: atom_id res chain seq x y z
N VAL A 1 33.16 0.03 1.83
CA VAL A 1 33.11 -0.32 0.39
C VAL A 1 31.99 0.43 -0.34
N ILE A 2 30.71 0.24 0.00
CA ILE A 2 29.56 0.90 -0.68
C ILE A 2 29.75 2.42 -0.79
N ARG A 3 30.04 3.10 0.31
CA ARG A 3 30.35 4.54 0.33
C ARG A 3 31.43 4.95 -0.67
N LEU A 4 32.53 4.20 -0.75
CA LEU A 4 33.63 4.49 -1.68
C LEU A 4 33.17 4.37 -3.14
N LEU A 5 32.41 3.32 -3.47
CA LEU A 5 31.87 3.14 -4.82
C LEU A 5 30.96 4.31 -5.23
N LEU A 6 30.09 4.74 -4.32
CA LEU A 6 29.16 5.85 -4.57
C LEU A 6 29.90 7.19 -4.69
N MET A 7 30.96 7.41 -3.91
CA MET A 7 31.86 8.57 -4.07
C MET A 7 32.54 8.60 -5.44
N HIS A 8 32.82 7.43 -6.02
CA HIS A 8 33.34 7.28 -7.38
C HIS A 8 32.23 7.22 -8.47
N LYS A 9 31.04 7.77 -8.19
CA LYS A 9 29.92 7.89 -9.14
C LYS A 9 29.34 6.56 -9.62
N ALA A 10 29.47 5.49 -8.83
CA ALA A 10 28.71 4.26 -9.09
C ALA A 10 27.21 4.58 -9.04
N ASN A 11 26.46 4.15 -10.06
CA ASN A 11 25.02 4.40 -10.14
C ASN A 11 24.26 3.45 -9.19
N PRO A 12 23.55 3.94 -8.15
CA PRO A 12 22.84 3.11 -7.18
C PRO A 12 21.54 2.49 -7.71
N ASN A 13 21.11 2.84 -8.93
CA ASN A 13 19.83 2.45 -9.53
C ASN A 13 19.96 1.42 -10.65
N ILE A 14 21.14 0.81 -10.81
CA ILE A 14 21.34 -0.27 -11.78
C ILE A 14 20.68 -1.55 -11.25
N LEU A 15 19.84 -2.18 -12.06
CA LEU A 15 19.24 -3.46 -11.74
C LEU A 15 20.18 -4.61 -12.10
N TRP A 16 20.35 -5.56 -11.18
CA TRP A 16 21.02 -6.82 -11.42
C TRP A 16 20.08 -7.97 -11.07
N SER A 17 19.78 -8.84 -12.04
CA SER A 17 18.83 -9.95 -11.88
C SER A 17 17.48 -9.52 -11.27
N GLY A 18 17.04 -8.31 -11.60
CA GLY A 18 15.78 -7.74 -11.10
C GLY A 18 15.83 -7.04 -9.75
N HIS A 19 16.98 -7.02 -9.10
CA HIS A 19 17.18 -6.35 -7.83
C HIS A 19 17.99 -5.07 -7.99
N SER A 20 17.59 -4.02 -7.28
CA SER A 20 18.43 -2.84 -7.08
C SER A 20 19.39 -3.07 -5.91
N PRO A 21 20.54 -2.38 -5.86
CA PRO A 21 21.42 -2.33 -4.69
C PRO A 21 20.66 -2.06 -3.39
N LEU A 22 19.66 -1.17 -3.43
CA LEU A 22 18.80 -0.85 -2.29
C LEU A 22 17.96 -2.05 -1.85
N SER A 23 17.33 -2.75 -2.80
CA SER A 23 16.52 -3.94 -2.49
C SER A 23 17.36 -5.10 -1.93
N LEU A 24 18.61 -5.24 -2.39
CA LEU A 24 19.54 -6.24 -1.86
C LEU A 24 19.99 -5.89 -0.44
N ALA A 25 20.30 -4.62 -0.16
CA ALA A 25 20.63 -4.16 1.19
C ALA A 25 19.47 -4.40 2.17
N ILE A 26 18.23 -4.21 1.72
CA ILE A 26 17.04 -4.56 2.50
C ILE A 26 16.98 -6.07 2.73
N ALA A 27 17.08 -6.88 1.67
CA ALA A 27 17.02 -8.33 1.75
C ALA A 27 18.10 -8.93 2.66
N SER A 28 19.29 -8.33 2.68
CA SER A 28 20.43 -8.80 3.47
C SER A 28 20.46 -8.31 4.92
N GLY A 29 19.47 -7.52 5.37
CA GLY A 29 19.48 -6.96 6.73
C GLY A 29 20.49 -5.83 6.95
N ASN A 30 21.10 -5.26 5.90
CA ASN A 30 22.18 -4.29 6.04
C ASN A 30 21.63 -2.85 6.06
N ASP A 31 21.16 -2.41 7.22
CA ASP A 31 20.55 -1.08 7.38
C ASP A 31 21.54 0.07 7.16
N LEU A 32 22.83 -0.12 7.42
CA LEU A 32 23.86 0.87 7.12
C LEU A 32 24.03 1.06 5.61
N ALA A 33 23.99 -0.03 4.84
CA ALA A 33 24.00 0.03 3.38
C ALA A 33 22.75 0.74 2.84
N VAL A 34 21.57 0.46 3.41
CA VAL A 34 20.33 1.17 3.05
C VAL A 34 20.50 2.67 3.24
N VAL A 35 20.99 3.11 4.40
CA VAL A 35 21.19 4.53 4.70
C VAL A 35 22.16 5.18 3.71
N GLU A 36 23.27 4.52 3.41
CA GLU A 36 24.27 5.07 2.49
C GLU A 36 23.75 5.17 1.05
N LEU A 37 23.02 4.16 0.60
CA LEU A 37 22.42 4.15 -0.74
C LEU A 37 21.38 5.26 -0.91
N LEU A 38 20.48 5.43 0.07
CA LEU A 38 19.46 6.49 0.04
C LEU A 38 20.10 7.88 0.04
N LYS A 39 21.16 8.11 0.83
CA LYS A 39 21.91 9.37 0.84
C LYS A 39 22.55 9.74 -0.50
N HIS A 40 22.91 8.74 -1.29
CA HIS A 40 23.57 8.91 -2.58
C HIS A 40 22.61 8.77 -3.77
N GLY A 41 21.30 8.94 -3.56
CA GLY A 41 20.31 9.03 -4.63
C GLY A 41 19.78 7.69 -5.14
N ALA A 42 19.81 6.64 -4.32
CA ALA A 42 19.08 5.42 -4.62
C ALA A 42 17.56 5.71 -4.63
N ASP A 43 16.89 5.34 -5.72
CA ASP A 43 15.46 5.54 -5.90
C ASP A 43 14.68 4.39 -5.21
N PRO A 44 13.90 4.68 -4.14
CA PRO A 44 13.09 3.67 -3.47
C PRO A 44 11.88 3.20 -4.29
N ASN A 45 11.46 3.98 -5.29
CA ASN A 45 10.33 3.69 -6.17
C ASN A 45 10.74 2.90 -7.42
N LEU A 46 12.04 2.62 -7.59
CA LEU A 46 12.54 1.85 -8.71
C LEU A 46 11.83 0.49 -8.80
N THR A 47 11.18 0.26 -9.93
CA THR A 47 10.44 -0.98 -10.17
C THR A 47 11.42 -2.13 -10.35
N LEU A 48 11.25 -3.14 -9.51
CA LEU A 48 12.08 -4.34 -9.49
C LEU A 48 11.40 -5.44 -10.31
N SER A 49 12.19 -6.24 -11.03
CA SER A 49 11.64 -7.37 -11.78
C SER A 49 11.61 -8.61 -10.87
N GLY A 50 10.41 -9.15 -10.63
CA GLY A 50 10.23 -10.39 -9.87
C GLY A 50 9.12 -10.30 -8.82
N VAL A 51 9.35 -10.98 -7.68
CA VAL A 51 8.41 -11.08 -6.55
C VAL A 51 8.38 -9.81 -5.72
N VAL A 52 9.53 -9.17 -5.56
CA VAL A 52 9.68 -7.88 -4.90
C VAL A 52 9.46 -6.80 -5.96
N LYS A 53 8.51 -5.88 -5.76
CA LYS A 53 8.07 -4.91 -6.79
C LYS A 53 8.77 -3.56 -6.69
N ASN A 54 9.07 -3.12 -5.47
CA ASN A 54 9.83 -1.91 -5.16
C ASN A 54 10.53 -2.08 -3.79
N ALA A 55 11.29 -1.07 -3.35
CA ALA A 55 12.02 -1.16 -2.07
C ALA A 55 11.07 -1.31 -0.86
N LEU A 56 9.91 -0.65 -0.90
CA LEU A 56 8.90 -0.74 0.15
C LEU A 56 8.30 -2.16 0.26
N CYS A 57 8.01 -2.81 -0.88
CA CYS A 57 7.63 -4.22 -0.95
C CYS A 57 8.70 -5.14 -0.37
N ALA A 58 9.98 -4.81 -0.55
CA ALA A 58 11.08 -5.58 0.03
C ALA A 58 11.04 -5.50 1.57
N ALA A 59 10.79 -4.32 2.13
CA ALA A 59 10.74 -4.10 3.58
C ALA A 59 9.56 -4.81 4.26
N VAL A 60 8.42 -4.89 3.58
CA VAL A 60 7.20 -5.55 4.11
C VAL A 60 7.10 -7.04 3.75
N SER A 61 8.03 -7.59 2.97
CA SER A 61 8.02 -8.99 2.57
C SER A 61 8.24 -9.93 3.76
N THR A 62 7.54 -11.07 3.75
CA THR A 62 7.72 -12.17 4.70
C THR A 62 8.99 -12.99 4.45
N THR A 63 9.69 -12.78 3.33
CA THR A 63 10.92 -13.50 3.00
C THR A 63 12.13 -13.08 3.85
N TYR A 64 12.10 -11.89 4.44
CA TYR A 64 13.26 -11.28 5.12
C TYR A 64 12.97 -10.95 6.59
N GLU A 65 11.91 -11.50 7.18
CA GLU A 65 11.47 -11.12 8.54
C GLU A 65 12.49 -11.45 9.60
N GLN A 66 13.22 -12.55 9.42
CA GLN A 66 14.21 -13.03 10.39
C GLN A 66 15.46 -12.15 10.45
N GLN A 67 15.65 -11.23 9.50
CA GLN A 67 16.82 -10.36 9.45
C GLN A 67 16.71 -9.16 10.39
N ARG A 68 15.51 -8.84 10.90
CA ARG A 68 15.25 -7.61 11.66
C ARG A 68 14.22 -7.81 12.76
N THR A 69 14.38 -7.07 13.85
CA THR A 69 13.33 -6.92 14.86
C THR A 69 12.17 -6.06 14.33
N THR A 70 11.00 -6.14 14.98
CA THR A 70 9.81 -5.34 14.63
C THR A 70 10.12 -3.84 14.56
N ALA A 71 10.86 -3.33 15.55
CA ALA A 71 11.25 -1.92 15.60
C ALA A 71 12.16 -1.52 14.44
N GLN A 72 13.13 -2.38 14.07
CA GLN A 72 14.02 -2.13 12.93
C GLN A 72 13.27 -2.16 11.60
N ARG A 73 12.27 -3.03 11.44
CA ARG A 73 11.42 -3.08 10.24
C ARG A 73 10.57 -1.82 10.09
N ILE A 74 9.98 -1.35 11.19
CA ILE A 74 9.23 -0.09 11.23
C ILE A 74 10.15 1.08 10.87
N ALA A 75 11.32 1.17 11.49
CA ALA A 75 12.31 2.22 11.20
C ALA A 75 12.80 2.18 9.75
N LEU A 76 12.93 0.99 9.15
CA LEU A 76 13.27 0.83 7.73
C LEU A 76 12.17 1.41 6.83
N VAL A 77 10.90 1.11 7.11
CA VAL A 77 9.77 1.67 6.37
C VAL A 77 9.80 3.20 6.47
N ASP A 78 9.95 3.74 7.67
CA ASP A 78 9.98 5.20 7.88
C ASP A 78 11.11 5.85 7.09
N LYS A 79 12.32 5.29 7.13
CA LYS A 79 13.47 5.76 6.33
C LYS A 79 13.19 5.76 4.83
N LEU A 80 12.51 4.73 4.32
CA LEU A 80 12.16 4.67 2.90
C LEU A 80 11.14 5.76 2.54
N LEU A 81 10.13 5.97 3.38
CA LEU A 81 9.13 7.02 3.18
C LEU A 81 9.76 8.42 3.25
N GLU A 82 10.66 8.66 4.21
CA GLU A 82 11.46 9.90 4.32
C GLU A 82 12.32 10.14 3.08
N ALA A 83 12.85 9.08 2.47
CA ALA A 83 13.61 9.15 1.23
C ALA A 83 12.73 9.28 -0.04
N GLY A 84 11.42 9.44 0.12
CA GLY A 84 10.49 9.66 -1.00
C GLY A 84 9.85 8.41 -1.59
N ALA A 85 9.86 7.28 -0.86
CA ALA A 85 9.10 6.11 -1.28
C ALA A 85 7.59 6.42 -1.32
N ASP A 86 6.95 6.13 -2.44
CA ASP A 86 5.52 6.33 -2.64
C ASP A 86 4.75 5.07 -2.24
N ILE A 87 4.12 5.13 -1.06
CA ILE A 87 3.25 4.06 -0.55
C ILE A 87 1.96 3.88 -1.37
N LEU A 88 1.57 4.90 -2.16
CA LEU A 88 0.41 4.88 -3.04
C LEU A 88 0.75 4.38 -4.45
N ALA A 89 2.02 4.11 -4.74
CA ALA A 89 2.44 3.60 -6.03
C ALA A 89 1.73 2.28 -6.35
N PRO A 90 1.23 2.10 -7.59
CA PRO A 90 0.53 0.88 -7.97
C PRO A 90 1.47 -0.31 -7.96
N VAL A 91 1.08 -1.35 -7.23
CA VAL A 91 1.80 -2.62 -7.10
C VAL A 91 0.97 -3.72 -7.74
N THR A 92 1.51 -4.32 -8.81
CA THR A 92 0.85 -5.46 -9.46
C THR A 92 1.04 -6.74 -8.64
N LEU A 93 -0.07 -7.30 -8.15
CA LEU A 93 -0.15 -8.59 -7.49
C LEU A 93 -0.51 -9.64 -8.53
N GLN A 94 0.25 -10.73 -8.61
CA GLN A 94 0.00 -11.82 -9.55
C GLN A 94 -0.07 -13.14 -8.81
N GLU A 95 -1.19 -13.84 -8.95
CA GLU A 95 -1.41 -15.19 -8.43
C GLU A 95 -1.92 -16.08 -9.58
N GLY A 96 -1.02 -16.90 -10.13
CA GLY A 96 -1.30 -17.68 -11.33
C GLY A 96 -1.68 -16.78 -12.50
N GLN A 97 -2.91 -16.95 -13.01
CA GLN A 97 -3.48 -16.14 -14.09
C GLN A 97 -4.16 -14.85 -13.61
N LYS A 98 -4.47 -14.73 -12.31
CA LYS A 98 -5.15 -13.56 -11.76
C LYS A 98 -4.13 -12.44 -11.53
N LYS A 99 -4.41 -11.27 -12.09
CA LYS A 99 -3.66 -10.03 -11.86
C LYS A 99 -4.57 -9.02 -11.18
N ALA A 100 -4.04 -8.36 -10.16
CA ALA A 100 -4.69 -7.24 -9.49
C ALA A 100 -3.67 -6.13 -9.26
N VAL A 101 -4.11 -4.89 -9.22
CA VAL A 101 -3.26 -3.75 -8.89
C VAL A 101 -3.71 -3.22 -7.53
N GLY A 102 -2.79 -3.16 -6.58
CA GLY A 102 -3.03 -2.66 -5.23
C GLY A 102 -1.90 -1.74 -4.77
N THR A 103 -1.80 -1.53 -3.47
CA THR A 103 -0.74 -0.74 -2.83
C THR A 103 0.34 -1.63 -2.20
N ALA A 104 1.37 -1.02 -1.62
CA ALA A 104 2.34 -1.75 -0.80
C ALA A 104 1.69 -2.45 0.41
N VAL A 105 0.58 -1.92 0.94
CA VAL A 105 -0.19 -2.56 2.02
C VAL A 105 -0.90 -3.81 1.50
N ASP A 106 -1.50 -3.75 0.30
CA ASP A 106 -2.11 -4.91 -0.32
C ASP A 106 -1.09 -6.00 -0.62
N PHE A 107 0.13 -5.62 -1.04
CA PHE A 107 1.24 -6.56 -1.20
C PHE A 107 1.64 -7.22 0.14
N ALA A 108 1.71 -6.45 1.22
CA ALA A 108 2.02 -6.99 2.55
C ALA A 108 0.97 -8.02 3.00
N TYR A 109 -0.32 -7.71 2.82
CA TYR A 109 -1.39 -8.67 3.09
C TYR A 109 -1.31 -9.89 2.17
N TYR A 110 -1.08 -9.71 0.88
CA TYR A 110 -0.91 -10.81 -0.06
C TYR A 110 0.20 -11.76 0.39
N LYS A 111 1.36 -11.22 0.81
CA LYS A 111 2.48 -12.01 1.34
C LYS A 111 2.18 -12.66 2.68
N TYR A 112 1.45 -11.98 3.55
CA TYR A 112 0.98 -12.53 4.81
C TYR A 112 0.06 -13.75 4.60
N TYR A 113 -0.92 -13.65 3.70
CA TYR A 113 -1.88 -14.72 3.43
C TYR A 113 -1.29 -15.92 2.68
N GLN A 114 -0.09 -15.79 2.10
CA GLN A 114 0.66 -16.95 1.57
C GLN A 114 1.09 -17.90 2.69
N ASP A 115 1.35 -17.38 3.89
CA ASP A 115 1.63 -18.19 5.08
C ASP A 115 0.33 -18.70 5.69
N ARG A 116 -0.18 -19.80 5.13
CA ARG A 116 -1.44 -20.42 5.57
C ARG A 116 -1.40 -20.86 7.03
N ARG A 117 -0.22 -21.17 7.57
CA ARG A 117 -0.07 -21.63 8.95
C ARG A 117 -0.41 -20.50 9.92
N ILE A 118 0.17 -19.32 9.72
CA ILE A 118 -0.07 -18.19 10.62
C ILE A 118 -1.39 -17.47 10.27
N ALA A 119 -1.72 -17.34 8.99
CA ALA A 119 -2.88 -16.55 8.58
C ALA A 119 -4.24 -17.23 8.87
N ASN A 120 -4.32 -18.56 8.81
CA ASN A 120 -5.60 -19.28 8.94
C ASN A 120 -5.78 -20.02 10.28
N THR A 121 -4.74 -20.05 11.12
CA THR A 121 -4.83 -20.70 12.43
C THR A 121 -5.28 -19.69 13.49
N PRO A 122 -6.32 -20.00 14.30
CA PRO A 122 -6.71 -19.16 15.42
C PRO A 122 -5.54 -18.89 16.38
N TYR A 123 -5.45 -17.64 16.87
CA TYR A 123 -4.30 -17.16 17.65
C TYR A 123 -3.91 -18.05 18.84
N HIS A 124 -4.90 -18.55 19.59
CA HIS A 124 -4.66 -19.39 20.78
C HIS A 124 -4.12 -20.80 20.47
N ILE A 125 -4.14 -21.22 19.20
CA ILE A 125 -3.61 -22.52 18.74
C ILE A 125 -2.15 -22.38 18.32
N LEU A 126 -1.68 -21.16 18.05
CA LEU A 126 -0.30 -20.90 17.65
C LEU A 126 0.67 -21.11 18.83
N SER A 127 1.84 -21.67 18.53
CA SER A 127 2.97 -21.74 19.47
C SER A 127 3.50 -20.34 19.83
N ALA A 128 4.27 -20.23 20.91
CA ALA A 128 4.79 -18.93 21.37
C ALA A 128 5.60 -18.18 20.29
N SER A 129 6.43 -18.90 19.52
CA SER A 129 7.19 -18.31 18.42
C SER A 129 6.30 -17.90 17.24
N GLU A 130 5.27 -18.68 16.92
CA GLU A 130 4.29 -18.32 15.88
C GLU A 130 3.44 -17.10 16.30
N GLN A 131 3.11 -16.98 17.58
CA GLN A 131 2.42 -15.81 18.13
C GLN A 131 3.29 -14.56 18.04
N GLU A 132 4.60 -14.66 18.30
CA GLU A 132 5.54 -13.55 18.14
C GLU A 132 5.63 -13.08 16.68
N VAL A 133 5.69 -14.03 15.73
CA VAL A 133 5.67 -13.72 14.29
C VAL A 133 4.35 -13.06 13.89
N PHE A 134 3.22 -13.57 14.39
CA PHE A 134 1.90 -12.98 14.16
C PHE A 134 1.84 -11.54 14.65
N GLN A 135 2.27 -11.28 15.89
CA GLN A 135 2.29 -9.94 16.48
C GLN A 135 3.20 -8.99 15.73
N THR A 136 4.41 -9.45 15.35
CA THR A 136 5.38 -8.66 14.57
C THR A 136 4.80 -8.23 13.23
N ARG A 137 4.17 -9.18 12.51
CA ARG A 137 3.51 -8.90 11.23
C ARG A 137 2.33 -7.95 11.40
N GLN A 138 1.51 -8.14 12.43
CA GLN A 138 0.37 -7.27 12.72
C GLN A 138 0.82 -5.84 13.03
N ALA A 139 1.84 -5.67 13.88
CA ALA A 139 2.40 -4.35 14.21
C ALA A 139 2.93 -3.63 12.96
N LEU A 140 3.62 -4.35 12.07
CA LEU A 140 4.08 -3.78 10.81
C LEU A 140 2.90 -3.37 9.89
N LEU A 141 1.87 -4.22 9.76
CA LEU A 141 0.68 -3.92 8.97
C LEU A 141 -0.08 -2.70 9.51
N GLU A 142 -0.21 -2.57 10.83
CA GLU A 142 -0.81 -1.40 11.48
C GLU A 142 0.00 -0.13 11.20
N HIS A 143 1.33 -0.20 11.29
CA HIS A 143 2.23 0.93 10.99
C HIS A 143 2.13 1.40 9.54
N ILE A 144 2.30 0.50 8.57
CA ILE A 144 2.22 0.87 7.15
C ILE A 144 0.84 1.37 6.77
N THR A 145 -0.22 0.87 7.41
CA THR A 145 -1.60 1.33 7.18
C THR A 145 -1.82 2.73 7.71
N ALA A 146 -1.24 3.07 8.87
CA ALA A 146 -1.26 4.44 9.38
C ALA A 146 -0.56 5.40 8.40
N LYS A 147 0.64 5.04 7.91
CA LYS A 147 1.38 5.82 6.91
C LYS A 147 0.64 5.96 5.58
N LEU A 148 -0.01 4.88 5.11
CA LEU A 148 -0.86 4.91 3.92
C LEU A 148 -1.97 5.95 4.08
N ARG A 149 -2.68 5.90 5.22
CA ARG A 149 -3.79 6.80 5.51
C ARG A 149 -3.35 8.27 5.59
N GLU A 150 -2.26 8.56 6.30
CA GLU A 150 -1.66 9.89 6.35
C GLU A 150 -1.37 10.40 4.93
N ARG A 151 -0.75 9.56 4.10
CA ARG A 151 -0.40 9.91 2.71
C ARG A 151 -1.63 10.13 1.84
N VAL A 152 -2.69 9.32 2.00
CA VAL A 152 -3.98 9.50 1.32
C VAL A 152 -4.61 10.82 1.71
N ILE A 153 -4.71 11.13 3.01
CA ILE A 153 -5.30 12.39 3.49
C ILE A 153 -4.55 13.59 2.92
N LEU A 154 -3.21 13.55 2.90
CA LEU A 154 -2.40 14.60 2.27
C LEU A 154 -2.69 14.72 0.78
N LYS A 155 -2.81 13.60 0.05
CA LYS A 155 -3.11 13.61 -1.38
C LYS A 155 -4.51 14.12 -1.68
N GLU A 156 -5.51 13.74 -0.89
CA GLU A 156 -6.90 14.21 -1.05
C GLU A 156 -7.04 15.71 -0.76
N LYS A 157 -6.16 16.30 0.07
CA LYS A 157 -6.11 17.76 0.29
C LYS A 157 -5.58 18.54 -0.91
N GLU A 158 -4.80 17.90 -1.78
CA GLU A 158 -4.31 18.53 -3.02
C GLU A 158 -5.41 18.63 -4.10
N TRP A 159 -6.50 17.88 -3.95
CA TRP A 159 -7.61 17.83 -4.91
C TRP A 159 -8.75 18.78 -4.54
N ASP A 160 -9.59 19.10 -5.52
CA ASP A 160 -10.83 19.85 -5.29
C ASP A 160 -11.78 19.02 -4.41
N GLN A 161 -12.06 19.54 -3.21
CA GLN A 161 -12.89 18.91 -2.18
C GLN A 161 -14.33 18.69 -2.64
N GLU A 162 -14.88 19.58 -3.47
CA GLU A 162 -16.27 19.48 -3.92
C GLU A 162 -16.41 18.42 -5.01
N GLU A 163 -15.44 18.35 -5.93
CA GLU A 163 -15.38 17.28 -6.93
C GLU A 163 -15.18 15.91 -6.27
N LEU A 164 -14.26 15.82 -5.31
CA LEU A 164 -14.02 14.63 -4.50
C LEU A 164 -15.29 14.10 -3.83
N ARG A 165 -16.02 14.98 -3.13
CA ARG A 165 -17.30 14.63 -2.46
C ARG A 165 -18.35 14.14 -3.45
N ARG A 166 -18.48 14.80 -4.60
CA ARG A 166 -19.43 14.39 -5.64
C ARG A 166 -19.09 13.01 -6.18
N SER A 167 -17.82 12.76 -6.49
CA SER A 167 -17.37 11.45 -6.98
C SER A 167 -17.57 10.34 -5.95
N LYS A 168 -17.32 10.60 -4.66
CA LYS A 168 -17.60 9.63 -3.58
C LYS A 168 -19.10 9.32 -3.48
N LYS A 169 -19.96 10.35 -3.49
CA LYS A 169 -21.43 10.17 -3.47
C LYS A 169 -21.93 9.39 -4.69
N LEU A 170 -21.44 9.71 -5.88
CA LEU A 170 -21.78 9.00 -7.11
C LEU A 170 -21.37 7.53 -7.07
N LEU A 171 -20.18 7.23 -6.57
CA LEU A 171 -19.73 5.85 -6.39
C LEU A 171 -20.63 5.08 -5.41
N ILE A 172 -21.06 5.73 -4.33
CA ILE A 172 -21.96 5.13 -3.35
C ILE A 172 -23.34 4.87 -3.94
N PHE A 173 -23.89 5.84 -4.67
CA PHE A 173 -25.13 5.64 -5.40
C PHE A 173 -25.04 4.46 -6.38
N ALA A 174 -23.92 4.33 -7.09
CA ALA A 174 -23.66 3.20 -7.98
C ALA A 174 -23.58 1.85 -7.25
N LEU A 175 -23.04 1.82 -6.02
CA LEU A 175 -22.97 0.59 -5.20
C LEU A 175 -24.35 0.11 -4.71
N PHE A 176 -25.34 0.99 -4.62
CA PHE A 176 -26.69 0.69 -4.15
C PHE A 176 -27.74 0.69 -5.28
N SER A 177 -27.34 0.94 -6.53
CA SER A 177 -28.25 0.96 -7.68
C SER A 177 -28.57 -0.47 -8.15
N PRO A 178 -29.83 -0.78 -8.50
CA PRO A 178 -30.21 -2.07 -9.09
C PRO A 178 -29.76 -2.22 -10.56
N LEU A 179 -29.17 -1.20 -11.18
CA LEU A 179 -28.60 -1.29 -12.53
C LEU A 179 -27.28 -2.08 -12.56
N PRO A 180 -26.94 -2.74 -13.68
CA PRO A 180 -25.68 -3.47 -13.81
C PRO A 180 -24.48 -2.54 -13.55
N TYR A 181 -23.66 -2.91 -12.57
CA TYR A 181 -22.50 -2.17 -12.06
C TYR A 181 -21.61 -1.58 -13.17
N VAL A 182 -21.42 -2.29 -14.28
CA VAL A 182 -20.50 -1.93 -15.38
C VAL A 182 -20.89 -0.62 -16.12
N ILE A 183 -22.19 -0.34 -16.28
CA ILE A 183 -22.64 0.80 -17.13
C ILE A 183 -22.54 2.14 -16.39
N LEU A 184 -22.73 2.14 -15.07
CA LEU A 184 -22.80 3.37 -14.28
C LEU A 184 -21.42 3.90 -13.91
N VAL A 185 -20.47 3.02 -13.55
CA VAL A 185 -19.11 3.47 -13.22
C VAL A 185 -18.46 4.06 -14.47
N ASP A 186 -18.54 3.40 -15.63
CA ASP A 186 -17.97 3.92 -16.87
C ASP A 186 -18.56 5.29 -17.25
N SER A 187 -19.88 5.51 -17.09
CA SER A 187 -20.52 6.79 -17.43
C SER A 187 -20.16 7.93 -16.46
N VAL A 188 -20.13 7.65 -15.15
CA VAL A 188 -19.75 8.62 -14.11
C VAL A 188 -18.26 8.98 -14.22
N ILE A 189 -17.44 7.98 -14.50
CA ILE A 189 -16.01 8.13 -14.73
C ILE A 189 -15.78 8.94 -16.01
N HIS A 190 -16.44 8.62 -17.12
CA HIS A 190 -16.25 9.34 -18.38
C HIS A 190 -16.65 10.82 -18.23
N ALA A 191 -17.70 11.12 -17.45
CA ALA A 191 -18.13 12.49 -17.16
C ALA A 191 -17.10 13.28 -16.32
N CYS A 192 -16.45 12.65 -15.33
CA CYS A 192 -15.40 13.30 -14.53
C CYS A 192 -14.09 13.47 -15.33
N VAL A 193 -13.69 12.44 -16.08
CA VAL A 193 -12.42 12.41 -16.86
C VAL A 193 -12.45 13.37 -18.05
N SER A 194 -13.61 13.61 -18.66
CA SER A 194 -13.74 14.54 -19.81
C SER A 194 -13.30 15.97 -19.48
N LYS A 195 -13.31 16.38 -18.20
CA LYS A 195 -12.85 17.71 -17.77
C LYS A 195 -11.35 17.79 -17.47
N MET A 196 -10.67 16.66 -17.21
CA MET A 196 -9.22 16.63 -16.93
C MET A 196 -8.35 16.43 -18.17
N LYS A 197 -8.96 16.05 -19.31
CA LYS A 197 -8.27 15.60 -20.54
C LYS A 197 -7.57 16.69 -21.37
N GLU A 198 -7.48 17.93 -20.89
CA GLU A 198 -6.66 18.97 -21.52
C GLU A 198 -5.16 18.86 -21.18
N ARG A 199 -4.73 17.91 -20.34
CA ARG A 199 -3.30 17.70 -20.04
C ARG A 199 -2.89 16.23 -20.06
N SER A 200 -2.19 15.87 -21.15
CA SER A 200 -1.33 14.69 -21.36
C SER A 200 -1.97 13.43 -21.96
N HIS A 201 -1.36 13.00 -23.08
CA HIS A 201 -1.63 11.75 -23.77
C HIS A 201 -0.79 10.63 -23.15
N HIS A 202 -1.40 9.76 -22.35
CA HIS A 202 -0.99 8.36 -22.22
C HIS A 202 -2.24 7.53 -21.88
N VAL A 203 -2.20 6.23 -22.19
CA VAL A 203 -3.33 5.30 -22.02
C VAL A 203 -3.68 5.21 -20.53
N GLU A 204 -4.62 6.04 -20.08
CA GLU A 204 -5.06 6.11 -18.69
C GLU A 204 -6.16 5.09 -18.43
N GLU A 205 -5.81 4.05 -17.66
CA GLU A 205 -6.79 3.40 -16.79
C GLU A 205 -7.52 4.49 -16.02
N VAL A 206 -8.81 4.59 -16.29
CA VAL A 206 -9.84 5.28 -15.52
C VAL A 206 -9.48 5.38 -14.02
N ARG A 207 -8.97 6.54 -13.58
CA ARG A 207 -8.64 6.80 -12.17
C ARG A 207 -9.81 7.47 -11.50
N LEU A 208 -10.42 6.78 -10.52
CA LEU A 208 -11.30 7.42 -9.55
C LEU A 208 -10.53 8.57 -8.88
N PRO A 209 -11.12 9.75 -8.65
CA PRO A 209 -10.42 10.89 -8.06
C PRO A 209 -10.19 10.71 -6.55
N PHE A 210 -10.20 9.47 -6.05
CA PHE A 210 -9.95 9.15 -4.66
C PHE A 210 -9.47 7.72 -4.47
N PHE A 211 -8.82 7.48 -3.33
CA PHE A 211 -8.31 6.16 -2.98
C PHE A 211 -9.43 5.34 -2.32
N LYS A 212 -9.83 4.25 -2.97
CA LYS A 212 -10.82 3.32 -2.44
C LYS A 212 -10.12 2.19 -1.67
N TYR A 213 -10.11 2.28 -0.34
CA TYR A 213 -9.45 1.31 0.54
C TYR A 213 -10.17 1.18 1.88
N CYS A 214 -9.89 0.12 2.64
CA CYS A 214 -10.40 -0.04 3.99
C CYS A 214 -9.67 0.92 4.94
N TYR A 215 -10.42 1.81 5.58
CA TYR A 215 -9.88 2.81 6.47
C TYR A 215 -9.16 2.24 7.70
N GLN A 216 -9.57 1.05 8.17
CA GLN A 216 -8.89 0.43 9.32
C GLN A 216 -7.63 -0.33 8.92
N CYS A 217 -7.70 -1.18 7.89
CA CYS A 217 -6.64 -2.15 7.57
C CYS A 217 -5.88 -1.86 6.27
N GLY A 218 -6.18 -0.76 5.57
CA GLY A 218 -5.43 -0.35 4.39
C GLY A 218 -5.72 -1.15 3.12
N ARG A 219 -6.39 -2.31 3.22
CA ARG A 219 -6.68 -3.19 2.07
C ARG A 219 -7.62 -2.53 1.06
N SER A 220 -7.22 -2.56 -0.20
CA SER A 220 -8.03 -2.18 -1.36
C SER A 220 -8.34 -3.37 -2.28
N VAL A 221 -7.50 -4.42 -2.26
CA VAL A 221 -7.62 -5.60 -3.13
C VAL A 221 -8.18 -6.81 -2.37
N GLY A 222 -9.06 -7.55 -3.04
CA GLY A 222 -9.62 -8.81 -2.53
C GLY A 222 -10.54 -8.62 -1.32
N VAL A 223 -11.15 -7.44 -1.18
CA VAL A 223 -12.13 -7.11 -0.13
C VAL A 223 -13.34 -6.39 -0.71
N GLN A 224 -14.51 -6.64 -0.13
CA GLN A 224 -15.70 -5.84 -0.40
C GLN A 224 -15.73 -4.66 0.56
N LEU A 225 -15.74 -3.46 0.02
CA LEU A 225 -15.72 -2.22 0.80
C LEU A 225 -17.14 -1.65 0.95
N SER A 226 -17.56 -1.46 2.20
CA SER A 226 -18.82 -0.80 2.55
C SER A 226 -18.56 0.63 3.03
N PRO A 227 -19.28 1.64 2.52
CA PRO A 227 -19.16 3.01 3.00
C PRO A 227 -19.74 3.17 4.42
N CYS A 228 -19.32 4.21 5.12
CA CYS A 228 -19.96 4.66 6.35
C CYS A 228 -21.37 5.19 6.04
N MET A 229 -22.38 4.70 6.75
CA MET A 229 -23.78 5.11 6.55
C MET A 229 -24.09 6.55 7.01
N ARG A 230 -23.16 7.19 7.72
CA ARG A 230 -23.33 8.56 8.23
C ARG A 230 -22.70 9.58 7.27
N CYS A 231 -21.37 9.54 7.12
CA CYS A 231 -20.65 10.52 6.31
C CYS A 231 -20.46 10.11 4.86
N HIS A 232 -20.55 8.81 4.51
CA HIS A 232 -20.28 8.31 3.16
C HIS A 232 -18.85 8.59 2.64
N GLU A 233 -17.92 9.04 3.49
CA GLU A 233 -16.55 9.41 3.11
C GLU A 233 -15.54 8.28 3.29
N VAL A 234 -15.83 7.37 4.23
CA VAL A 234 -14.91 6.33 4.72
C VAL A 234 -15.44 4.95 4.37
N PHE A 235 -14.56 4.04 3.94
CA PHE A 235 -14.91 2.66 3.59
C PHE A 235 -14.29 1.64 4.55
N THR A 236 -14.97 0.52 4.77
CA THR A 236 -14.51 -0.57 5.65
C THR A 236 -14.75 -1.94 5.00
N CYS A 237 -13.84 -2.90 5.19
CA CYS A 237 -13.93 -4.22 4.55
C CYS A 237 -14.69 -5.27 5.36
N SER A 238 -14.94 -5.02 6.64
CA SER A 238 -15.58 -5.96 7.56
C SER A 238 -16.21 -5.22 8.73
N GLU A 239 -17.14 -5.87 9.43
CA GLU A 239 -17.74 -5.33 10.65
C GLU A 239 -16.70 -5.11 11.76
N THR A 240 -15.67 -5.97 11.82
CA THR A 240 -14.54 -5.80 12.75
C THR A 240 -13.75 -4.53 12.45
N CYS A 241 -13.43 -4.27 11.18
CA CYS A 241 -12.76 -3.03 10.76
C CYS A 241 -13.63 -1.81 11.01
N ARG A 242 -14.94 -1.91 10.78
CA ARG A 242 -15.91 -0.85 11.06
C ARG A 242 -15.93 -0.46 12.53
N ARG A 243 -16.09 -1.44 13.42
CA ARG A 243 -16.12 -1.19 14.87
C ARG A 243 -14.80 -0.61 15.39
N LYS A 244 -13.65 -1.18 14.99
CA LYS A 244 -12.33 -0.68 15.40
C LYS A 244 -12.08 0.75 14.91
N SER A 245 -12.27 1.00 13.61
CA SER A 245 -12.06 2.35 13.06
C SER A 245 -12.99 3.38 13.68
N TRP A 246 -14.25 3.03 13.94
CA TRP A 246 -15.22 3.89 14.63
C TRP A 246 -14.72 4.29 16.02
N ASN A 247 -14.33 3.31 16.83
CA ASN A 247 -13.92 3.54 18.22
C ASN A 247 -12.58 4.27 18.35
N GLU A 248 -11.63 3.98 17.46
CA GLU A 248 -10.27 4.54 17.57
C GLU A 248 -10.18 5.97 17.01
N ARG A 249 -10.89 6.29 15.93
CA ARG A 249 -10.67 7.53 15.14
C ARG A 249 -11.94 8.10 14.53
N HIS A 250 -12.63 7.28 13.73
CA HIS A 250 -13.66 7.75 12.80
C HIS A 250 -14.86 8.40 13.50
N ARG A 251 -15.19 8.03 14.74
CA ARG A 251 -16.26 8.69 15.51
C ARG A 251 -16.08 10.20 15.64
N HIS A 252 -14.83 10.69 15.69
CA HIS A 252 -14.51 12.11 15.82
C HIS A 252 -14.34 12.82 14.47
N GLU A 253 -14.08 12.04 13.41
CA GLU A 253 -13.84 12.54 12.05
C GLU A 253 -15.11 12.55 11.18
N CYS A 254 -16.13 11.75 11.57
CA CYS A 254 -17.39 11.54 10.85
C CYS A 254 -18.34 12.73 10.95
#